data_AF-A0A0F8VX19-F1
#
_entry.id   AF-A0A0F8VX19-F1
#
_cell.length_a   1.000
_cell.length_b   1.000
_cell.length_c   1.000
_cell.angle_alpha   90.00
_cell.angle_beta   90.00
_cell.angle_gamma   90.00
#
_symmetry.space_group_name_H-M   'P 1'
#
loop_
_entity.id
_entity.type
_entity.pdbx_description
1 polymer ?
#
loop_
_entity_poly.entity_id
_entity_poly.type
_entity_poly.pdbx_seq_one_letter_code
_entity_poly.pdbx_strand_id
1 'polypeptide(L)'
;MWAKALKFLTNLAFKRIFMGFLTPRKKREPNQWRVCAVCSHEFRAFNGRQRVCKKLNCRRIDRARQYQAMLVQKKLEVKASFFDHEEQE
;
A
#
# COMPACT_ATOMS: atom_id res chain seq x y z
N MET A 1 -49.13 -3.24 18.03
CA MET A 1 -48.79 -2.28 16.96
C MET A 1 -47.38 -1.71 17.05
N TRP A 2 -46.80 -1.52 18.24
CA TRP A 2 -45.45 -0.97 18.45
C TRP A 2 -44.29 -1.80 17.86
N ALA A 3 -44.37 -3.13 17.92
CA ALA A 3 -43.31 -4.01 17.40
C ALA A 3 -43.10 -3.91 15.88
N LYS A 4 -44.16 -3.56 15.11
CA LYS A 4 -44.06 -3.35 13.65
C LYS A 4 -43.31 -2.06 13.31
N ALA A 5 -43.56 -0.99 14.06
CA ALA A 5 -42.86 0.29 13.90
C ALA A 5 -41.38 0.17 14.26
N LEU A 6 -41.06 -0.53 15.36
CA LEU A 6 -39.68 -0.79 15.76
C LEU A 6 -38.91 -1.62 14.72
N LYS A 7 -39.51 -2.69 14.17
CA LYS A 7 -38.91 -3.47 13.06
C LYS A 7 -38.67 -2.65 11.79
N PHE A 8 -39.55 -1.69 11.50
CA PHE A 8 -39.39 -0.81 10.34
C PHE A 8 -38.23 0.17 10.52
N LEU A 9 -38.14 0.80 11.70
CA LEU A 9 -37.05 1.72 12.03
C LEU A 9 -35.69 1.02 12.08
N THR A 10 -35.63 -0.19 12.64
CA THR A 10 -34.37 -0.96 12.60
C THR A 10 -34.00 -1.35 11.18
N ASN A 11 -34.92 -1.83 10.33
CA ASN A 11 -34.62 -2.09 8.92
C ASN A 11 -34.17 -0.85 8.15
N LEU A 12 -34.73 0.33 8.45
CA LEU A 12 -34.33 1.60 7.82
C LEU A 12 -32.90 2.01 8.23
N ALA A 13 -32.58 1.88 9.53
CA ALA A 13 -31.25 2.16 10.06
C ALA A 13 -30.20 1.15 9.54
N PHE A 14 -30.54 -0.14 9.51
CA PHE A 14 -29.69 -1.20 8.97
C PHE A 14 -29.44 -1.04 7.47
N LYS A 15 -30.45 -0.65 6.67
CA LYS A 15 -30.27 -0.39 5.23
C LYS A 15 -29.22 0.67 4.92
N ARG A 16 -29.17 1.74 5.72
CA ARG A 16 -28.23 2.84 5.51
C ARG A 16 -26.79 2.43 5.81
N ILE A 17 -26.59 1.65 6.87
CA ILE A 17 -25.28 1.11 7.28
C ILE A 17 -24.82 0.03 6.30
N PHE A 18 -25.70 -0.89 5.89
CA PHE A 18 -25.39 -1.95 4.93
C PHE A 18 -25.22 -1.44 3.51
N MET A 19 -25.83 -0.32 3.10
CA MET A 19 -25.61 0.24 1.77
C MET A 19 -24.14 0.59 1.55
N GLY A 20 -23.42 1.10 2.54
CA GLY A 20 -21.98 1.37 2.41
C GLY A 20 -21.12 0.10 2.25
N PHE A 21 -21.60 -1.04 2.77
CA PHE A 21 -20.97 -2.35 2.63
C PHE A 21 -21.34 -3.05 1.30
N LEU A 22 -22.61 -2.92 0.88
CA LEU A 22 -23.16 -3.51 -0.35
C LEU A 22 -22.86 -2.69 -1.61
N THR A 23 -22.55 -1.40 -1.50
CA THR A 23 -22.07 -0.62 -2.65
C THR A 23 -20.65 -1.07 -2.98
N PRO A 24 -20.42 -1.76 -4.12
CA PRO A 24 -19.08 -2.13 -4.51
C PRO A 24 -18.25 -0.86 -4.66
N ARG A 25 -17.13 -0.77 -3.92
CA ARG A 25 -16.21 0.36 -4.08
C ARG A 25 -15.82 0.48 -5.54
N LYS A 26 -15.98 1.67 -6.12
CA LYS A 26 -15.59 1.95 -7.51
C LYS A 26 -14.14 1.48 -7.70
N LYS A 27 -13.94 0.54 -8.64
CA LYS A 27 -12.61 0.01 -8.94
C LYS A 27 -11.75 1.17 -9.42
N ARG A 28 -10.59 1.37 -8.80
CA ARG A 28 -9.64 2.40 -9.22
C ARG A 28 -9.05 1.99 -10.56
N GLU A 29 -9.02 2.92 -11.50
CA GLU A 29 -8.35 2.73 -12.78
C GLU A 29 -6.93 3.28 -12.73
N PRO A 30 -5.97 2.64 -13.41
CA PRO A 30 -4.61 3.14 -13.48
C PRO A 30 -4.53 4.27 -14.51
N ASN A 31 -4.22 5.48 -14.04
CA ASN A 31 -4.32 6.71 -14.84
C ASN A 31 -2.96 7.30 -15.24
N GLN A 32 -1.84 6.71 -14.82
CA GLN A 32 -0.51 7.24 -15.06
C GLN A 32 0.37 6.26 -15.83
N TRP A 33 0.91 6.69 -16.97
CA TRP A 33 1.93 5.94 -17.70
C TRP A 33 3.30 6.12 -17.03
N ARG A 34 4.01 5.02 -16.83
CA ARG A 34 5.35 5.00 -16.24
C ARG A 34 6.21 3.92 -16.85
N VAL A 35 7.52 4.10 -16.75
CA VAL A 35 8.53 3.13 -17.17
C VAL A 35 8.92 2.24 -15.98
N CYS A 36 8.98 0.93 -16.19
CA CYS A 36 9.39 -0.01 -15.15
C CYS A 36 10.88 0.10 -14.84
N ALA A 37 11.25 0.26 -13.56
CA ALA A 37 12.65 0.36 -13.13
C ALA A 37 13.48 -0.94 -13.28
N VAL A 38 12.85 -2.06 -13.62
CA VAL A 38 13.53 -3.38 -13.76
C VAL A 38 13.66 -3.80 -15.22
N CYS A 39 12.61 -3.66 -16.01
CA CYS A 39 12.59 -4.13 -17.40
C CYS A 39 12.40 -3.03 -18.43
N SER A 40 12.38 -1.76 -18.00
CA SER A 40 12.23 -0.56 -18.86
C SER A 40 10.97 -0.52 -19.73
N HIS A 41 10.03 -1.44 -19.53
CA HIS A 41 8.77 -1.45 -20.28
C HIS A 41 7.77 -0.46 -19.68
N GLU A 42 7.01 0.22 -20.54
CA GLU A 42 5.95 1.15 -20.14
C GLU A 42 4.74 0.41 -19.57
N PHE A 43 4.15 0.93 -18.49
CA PHE A 43 2.96 0.34 -17.87
C PHE A 43 2.08 1.41 -17.26
N ARG A 44 0.78 1.10 -17.12
CA ARG A 44 -0.15 1.93 -16.38
C ARG A 44 -0.05 1.66 -14.87
N ALA A 45 0.36 2.67 -14.13
CA ALA A 45 0.47 2.68 -12.69
C ALA A 45 -0.84 3.15 -12.03
N PHE A 46 -1.18 2.56 -10.89
CA PHE A 46 -2.33 3.00 -10.07
C PHE A 46 -1.98 4.23 -9.22
N ASN A 47 -0.73 4.30 -8.75
CA ASN A 47 -0.25 5.36 -7.88
C ASN A 47 1.11 5.87 -8.38
N GLY A 48 1.41 7.15 -8.13
CA GLY A 48 2.71 7.75 -8.42
C GLY A 48 3.90 7.19 -7.62
N ARG A 49 3.65 6.25 -6.69
CA ARG A 49 4.70 5.52 -5.96
C ARG A 49 5.08 4.20 -6.64
N GLN A 50 4.29 3.73 -7.61
CA GLN A 50 4.52 2.44 -8.26
C GLN A 50 5.68 2.57 -9.27
N ARG A 51 6.79 1.89 -9.00
CA ARG A 51 8.03 1.94 -9.81
C ARG A 51 8.18 0.76 -10.77
N VAL A 52 7.37 -0.28 -10.59
CA VAL A 52 7.56 -1.59 -11.24
C VAL A 52 6.26 -2.08 -11.85
N CYS A 53 6.37 -2.69 -13.02
CA CYS A 53 5.23 -3.27 -13.74
C CYS A 53 4.66 -4.51 -13.02
N LYS A 54 3.51 -4.99 -13.50
CA LYS A 54 2.78 -6.12 -12.91
C LYS A 54 3.48 -7.49 -13.02
N LYS A 55 4.57 -7.61 -13.79
CA LYS A 55 5.29 -8.88 -13.98
C LYS A 55 5.85 -9.39 -12.64
N LEU A 56 5.71 -10.68 -12.37
CA LEU A 56 6.10 -11.29 -11.09
C LEU A 56 7.60 -11.16 -10.83
N ASN A 57 8.42 -11.43 -11.85
CA ASN A 57 9.88 -11.35 -11.75
C ASN A 57 10.35 -9.93 -11.42
N CYS A 58 9.79 -8.91 -12.07
CA CYS A 58 10.13 -7.52 -11.78
C CYS A 58 9.80 -7.15 -10.32
N ARG A 59 8.65 -7.61 -9.80
CA ARG A 59 8.27 -7.40 -8.39
C ARG A 59 9.21 -8.10 -7.41
N ARG A 60 9.67 -9.31 -7.72
CA ARG A 60 10.63 -10.05 -6.89
C ARG A 60 11.99 -9.34 -6.83
N ILE A 61 12.50 -8.90 -7.98
CA ILE A 61 13.77 -8.17 -8.08
C ILE A 61 13.72 -6.86 -7.29
N ASP A 62 12.65 -6.09 -7.43
CA ASP A 62 12.47 -4.82 -6.69
C ASP A 62 12.39 -5.03 -5.18
N ARG A 63 11.64 -6.05 -4.72
CA ARG A 63 11.62 -6.42 -3.29
C ARG A 63 13.00 -6.80 -2.77
N ALA A 64 13.76 -7.58 -3.52
CA ALA A 64 15.12 -7.96 -3.14
C ALA A 64 16.04 -6.74 -3.03
N ARG A 65 15.97 -5.80 -3.99
CA ARG A 65 16.72 -4.54 -3.96
C ARG A 65 16.35 -3.68 -2.73
N GLN A 66 15.06 -3.55 -2.44
CA GLN A 66 14.59 -2.80 -1.27
C GLN A 66 15.07 -3.43 0.04
N TYR A 67 15.04 -4.75 0.14
CA TYR A 67 15.55 -5.48 1.29
C TYR A 67 17.07 -5.28 1.48
N GLN A 68 17.84 -5.39 0.40
CA GLN A 68 19.28 -5.13 0.44
C GLN A 68 19.60 -3.69 0.86
N ALA A 69 18.89 -2.70 0.33
CA ALA A 69 19.07 -1.30 0.70
C ALA A 69 18.79 -1.06 2.20
N MET A 70 17.73 -1.68 2.74
CA MET A 70 17.43 -1.63 4.18
C MET A 70 18.54 -2.25 5.03
N LEU A 71 19.07 -3.41 4.64
CA LEU A 71 20.18 -4.04 5.36
C LEU A 71 21.44 -3.17 5.35
N VAL A 72 21.74 -2.51 4.22
CA VAL A 72 22.87 -1.57 4.13
C VAL A 72 22.65 -0.37 5.03
N GLN A 73 21.47 0.24 5.03
CA GLN A 73 21.13 1.35 5.93
C GLN A 73 21.32 0.97 7.39
N LYS A 74 20.80 -0.20 7.80
CA LYS A 74 20.98 -0.69 9.17
C LYS A 74 22.45 -0.88 9.56
N LYS A 75 23.29 -1.36 8.64
CA LYS A 75 24.74 -1.47 8.90
C LYS A 75 25.41 -0.10 9.07
N LEU A 76 25.00 0.89 8.28
CA LEU A 76 25.51 2.25 8.36
C LEU A 76 25.09 2.93 9.66
N GLU A 77 23.83 2.75 10.09
CA GLU A 77 23.32 3.26 11.37
C GLU A 77 24.10 2.67 12.55
N VAL A 78 24.32 1.36 12.55
CA VAL A 78 25.13 0.69 13.58
C VAL A 78 26.56 1.25 13.59
N LYS A 79 27.19 1.39 12.41
CA LYS A 79 28.54 1.96 12.32
C LYS A 79 28.61 3.39 12.84
N ALA A 80 27.63 4.23 12.52
CA ALA A 80 27.53 5.60 13.01
C ALA A 80 27.45 5.64 14.54
N SER A 81 26.59 4.79 15.14
CA SER A 81 26.47 4.73 16.60
C SER A 81 27.75 4.32 17.33
N PHE A 82 28.63 3.53 16.71
CA PHE A 82 29.92 3.18 17.30
C PHE A 82 30.88 4.38 17.33
N PHE A 83 30.94 5.18 16.25
CA PHE A 83 31.79 6.37 16.21
C PHE A 83 31.31 7.45 17.17
N ASP A 84 29.99 7.61 17.34
CA ASP A 84 29.44 8.56 18.30
C ASP A 84 29.81 8.22 19.76
N HIS A 85 30.08 6.94 20.06
CA HIS A 85 30.57 6.51 21.38
C HIS A 85 32.07 6.73 21.57
N GLU A 86 32.90 6.51 20.54
CA GLU A 86 34.34 6.77 20.61
C GLU A 86 34.68 8.27 20.75
N GLU A 87 33.86 9.18 20.21
CA GLU A 87 34.06 10.63 20.39
C GLU A 87 33.65 11.15 21.78
N GLN A 88 32.94 10.35 22.58
CA GLN A 88 32.50 10.72 23.94
C GLN A 88 33.46 10.27 25.04
N GLU A 89 34.43 9.39 24.72
CA GLU A 89 35.51 8.97 25.63
C GLU A 89 36.77 9.84 25.46
#